data_AF-A0A2A5T3E2-F1
#
_entry.id   AF-A0A2A5T3E2-F1
#
_cell.length_a   1.000
_cell.length_b   1.000
_cell.length_c   1.000
_cell.angle_alpha   90.00
_cell.angle_beta   90.00
_cell.angle_gamma   90.00
#
_symmetry.space_group_name_H-M   'P 1'
#
loop_
_entity.id
_entity.type
_entity.pdbx_description
1 polymer ?
#
loop_
_entity_poly.entity_id
_entity_poly.type
_entity_poly.pdbx_seq_one_letter_code
_entity_poly.pdbx_strand_id
1 'polypeptide(L)'
;MMTIVIAFHQSGSRDFKTYYIPFVCHYFPNEFPELVSYTRMLKFIKVFWFYSVFPQHRQARSIGIAFIDSSKLQVCHNLYILRYQIFKGTAKRGKGMIR
;
A
#
# COMPACT_ATOMS: atom_id res chain seq x y z
N MET A 1 -8.69 -7.79 6.31
CA MET A 1 -8.23 -6.46 6.79
C MET A 1 -9.04 -5.31 6.19
N MET A 2 -9.13 -5.16 4.86
CA MET A 2 -9.95 -4.09 4.25
C MET A 2 -11.43 -4.15 4.64
N THR A 3 -12.01 -5.35 4.71
CA THR A 3 -13.40 -5.57 5.17
C THR A 3 -13.66 -4.97 6.54
N ILE A 4 -12.70 -5.07 7.48
CA ILE A 4 -12.82 -4.52 8.83
C ILE A 4 -12.89 -2.99 8.80
N VAL A 5 -12.12 -2.35 7.91
CA VAL A 5 -12.10 -0.88 7.73
C VAL A 5 -13.40 -0.40 7.07
N ILE A 6 -13.91 -1.13 6.07
CA ILE A 6 -15.20 -0.81 5.44
C ILE A 6 -16.34 -0.96 6.45
N ALA A 7 -16.36 -2.07 7.19
CA ALA A 7 -17.37 -2.31 8.22
C ALA A 7 -17.29 -1.28 9.37
N PHE A 8 -16.09 -0.77 9.70
CA PHE A 8 -15.95 0.36 10.64
C PHE A 8 -16.66 1.63 10.14
N HIS A 9 -16.52 1.96 8.84
CA HIS A 9 -17.23 3.11 8.27
C HIS A 9 -18.75 2.92 8.27
N GLN A 10 -19.22 1.68 8.19
CA GLN A 10 -20.65 1.33 8.23
C GLN A 10 -21.19 1.18 9.65
N SER A 11 -20.36 0.89 10.65
CA SER A 11 -20.78 0.63 12.03
C SER A 11 -21.20 1.89 12.79
N GLY A 12 -20.90 3.09 12.27
CA GLY A 12 -21.18 4.37 12.93
C GLY A 12 -20.37 4.58 14.22
N SER A 13 -19.33 3.77 14.45
CA SER A 13 -18.47 3.90 15.63
C SER A 13 -17.61 5.17 15.54
N ARG A 14 -17.49 5.90 16.65
CA ARG A 14 -16.75 7.18 16.69
C ARG A 14 -15.24 7.01 16.46
N ASP A 15 -14.66 5.98 17.06
CA ASP A 15 -13.21 5.74 17.02
C ASP A 15 -12.89 4.31 16.61
N PHE A 16 -11.83 4.13 15.83
CA PHE A 16 -11.45 2.80 15.37
C PHE A 16 -11.07 1.86 16.52
N LYS A 17 -10.55 2.40 17.62
CA LYS A 17 -10.17 1.58 18.81
C LYS A 17 -11.38 0.97 19.50
N THR A 18 -12.45 1.75 19.66
CA THR A 18 -13.70 1.31 20.32
C THR A 18 -14.51 0.37 19.46
N TYR A 19 -14.32 0.42 18.14
CA TYR A 19 -14.81 -0.62 17.23
C TYR A 19 -13.92 -1.87 17.27
N TYR A 20 -12.62 -1.71 17.03
CA TYR A 20 -11.74 -2.85 16.76
C TYR A 20 -11.56 -3.79 17.96
N ILE A 21 -11.29 -3.26 19.14
CA ILE A 21 -10.93 -4.08 20.31
C ILE A 21 -12.13 -4.86 20.85
N PRO A 22 -13.26 -4.22 21.23
CA PRO A 22 -14.37 -4.95 21.83
C PRO A 22 -15.29 -5.62 20.79
N PHE A 23 -15.34 -5.16 19.53
CA PHE A 23 -16.23 -5.74 18.53
C PHE A 23 -15.49 -6.76 17.65
N VAL A 24 -14.45 -6.33 16.94
CA VAL A 24 -13.76 -7.18 15.95
C VAL A 24 -12.97 -8.30 16.63
N CYS A 25 -12.15 -7.99 17.64
CA CYS A 25 -11.35 -9.00 18.31
C CYS A 25 -12.17 -9.99 19.15
N HIS A 26 -13.36 -9.59 19.61
CA HIS A 26 -14.19 -10.42 20.49
C HIS A 26 -15.20 -11.27 19.73
N TYR A 27 -15.92 -10.68 18.77
CA TYR A 27 -17.03 -11.35 18.08
C TYR A 27 -16.61 -12.00 16.75
N PHE A 28 -15.52 -11.55 16.14
CA PHE A 28 -15.08 -12.04 14.83
C PHE A 28 -13.71 -12.76 14.80
N PRO A 29 -13.24 -13.44 15.87
CA PRO A 29 -11.95 -14.13 15.82
C PRO A 29 -11.96 -15.29 14.82
N ASN A 30 -13.12 -15.93 14.60
CA ASN A 30 -13.26 -17.05 13.67
C ASN A 30 -13.38 -16.60 12.20
N GLU A 31 -13.91 -15.40 11.96
CA GLU A 31 -14.02 -14.84 10.59
C GLU A 31 -12.68 -14.29 10.10
N PHE A 32 -11.81 -13.90 11.02
CA PHE A 32 -10.46 -13.41 10.73
C PHE A 32 -9.43 -14.23 11.51
N PRO A 33 -9.13 -15.48 11.09
CA PRO A 33 -8.21 -16.36 11.81
C PRO A 33 -6.78 -15.79 11.93
N GLU A 34 -6.38 -14.91 11.01
CA GLU A 34 -5.12 -14.15 11.07
C GLU A 34 -5.33 -12.70 11.52
N LEU A 35 -6.22 -12.48 12.49
CA LEU A 35 -6.49 -11.13 12.98
C LEU A 35 -5.20 -10.48 13.48
N VAL A 36 -4.94 -9.26 12.98
CA VAL A 36 -3.72 -8.53 13.33
C VAL A 36 -3.91 -7.79 14.65
N SER A 37 -2.83 -7.47 15.36
CA SER A 37 -2.96 -6.61 16.55
C SER A 37 -3.49 -5.23 16.16
N TYR A 38 -4.14 -4.53 17.10
CA TYR A 38 -4.63 -3.15 16.87
C TYR A 38 -3.54 -2.22 16.32
N THR A 39 -2.33 -2.29 16.87
CA THR A 39 -1.18 -1.48 16.41
C THR A 39 -0.75 -1.83 14.99
N ARG A 40 -0.81 -3.12 14.61
CA ARG A 40 -0.54 -3.57 13.24
C ARG A 40 -1.64 -3.10 12.28
N MET A 41 -2.91 -3.12 12.70
CA MET A 41 -4.02 -2.54 11.92
C MET A 41 -3.85 -1.06 11.66
N LEU A 42 -3.47 -0.27 12.67
CA LEU A 42 -3.25 1.18 12.49
C LEU A 42 -2.18 1.48 11.44
N LYS A 43 -1.09 0.70 11.44
CA LYS A 43 -0.04 0.82 10.41
C LYS A 43 -0.62 0.56 9.01
N PHE A 44 -1.45 -0.47 8.85
CA PHE A 44 -2.10 -0.76 7.57
C PHE A 44 -3.06 0.35 7.14
N ILE A 45 -3.90 0.87 8.03
CA ILE A 45 -4.83 1.95 7.71
C ILE A 45 -4.07 3.20 7.26
N LYS A 46 -2.98 3.56 7.94
CA LYS A 46 -2.15 4.71 7.58
C LYS A 46 -1.50 4.56 6.20
N VAL A 47 -0.97 3.36 5.92
CA VAL A 47 -0.38 3.03 4.62
C VAL A 47 -1.44 3.06 3.52
N PHE A 48 -2.61 2.49 3.77
CA PHE A 48 -3.74 2.52 2.83
C PHE A 48 -4.18 3.94 2.50
N TRP A 49 -4.35 4.78 3.51
CA TRP A 49 -4.72 6.19 3.32
C TRP A 49 -3.68 6.94 2.49
N PHE A 50 -2.39 6.67 2.72
CA PHE A 50 -1.32 7.21 1.90
C PHE A 50 -1.46 6.78 0.43
N TYR A 51 -1.71 5.51 0.16
CA TYR A 51 -1.89 5.00 -1.21
C TYR A 51 -3.18 5.51 -1.88
N SER A 52 -4.24 5.83 -1.13
CA SER A 52 -5.48 6.35 -1.71
C SER A 52 -5.44 7.86 -1.99
N VAL A 53 -4.82 8.65 -1.11
CA VAL A 53 -4.82 10.12 -1.20
C VAL A 53 -3.65 10.66 -2.03
N PHE A 54 -2.47 10.03 -1.95
CA PHE A 54 -1.28 10.50 -2.64
C PHE A 54 -1.45 10.60 -4.17
N PRO A 55 -2.10 9.65 -4.86
CA PRO A 55 -2.35 9.76 -6.29
C PRO A 55 -3.32 10.90 -6.63
N GLN A 56 -4.36 11.11 -5.82
CA GLN A 56 -5.34 12.18 -6.04
C GLN A 56 -4.69 13.57 -6.03
N HIS A 57 -3.71 13.78 -5.15
CA HIS A 57 -2.96 15.04 -5.10
C HIS A 57 -2.01 15.23 -6.31
N ARG A 58 -1.58 14.13 -6.95
CA ARG A 58 -0.67 14.17 -8.12
C ARG A 58 -1.40 14.01 -9.45
N GLN A 59 -2.73 13.94 -9.44
CA GLN A 59 -3.53 13.88 -10.67
C GLN A 59 -3.47 15.23 -11.38
N ALA A 60 -2.79 15.25 -12.53
CA ALA A 60 -2.95 16.33 -13.50
C ALA A 60 -4.33 16.21 -14.17
N ARG A 61 -4.94 17.34 -14.56
CA ARG A 61 -6.15 17.33 -15.39
C ARG A 61 -5.85 16.56 -16.67
N SER A 62 -6.51 15.41 -16.84
CA SER A 62 -6.46 14.64 -18.09
C SER A 62 -7.73 14.90 -18.89
N ILE A 63 -7.59 15.06 -20.20
CA ILE A 63 -8.70 15.31 -21.15
C ILE A 63 -9.16 13.96 -21.77
N GLY A 64 -8.67 12.83 -21.25
CA GLY A 64 -8.90 11.49 -21.81
C GLY A 64 -8.41 10.40 -20.87
N ILE A 65 -7.58 9.47 -21.38
CA ILE A 65 -7.09 8.32 -20.61
C ILE A 65 -5.87 8.74 -19.77
N ALA A 66 -5.92 8.50 -18.46
CA ALA A 66 -4.80 8.68 -17.55
C ALA A 66 -4.18 7.33 -17.18
N PHE A 67 -2.85 7.23 -17.21
CA PHE A 67 -2.11 6.04 -16.81
C PHE A 67 -1.38 6.30 -15.48
N ILE A 68 -1.53 5.36 -14.54
CA ILE A 68 -0.71 5.30 -13.32
C ILE A 68 0.46 4.37 -13.63
N ASP A 69 1.63 4.94 -13.89
CA ASP A 69 2.86 4.18 -14.03
C ASP A 69 3.60 4.11 -12.70
N SER A 70 4.31 3.01 -12.49
CA SER A 70 5.27 2.90 -11.39
C SER A 70 6.37 3.95 -11.55
N SER A 71 6.75 4.61 -10.45
CA SER A 71 7.93 5.47 -10.48
C SER A 71 9.17 4.62 -10.78
N LYS A 72 10.04 5.09 -11.69
CA LYS A 72 11.31 4.41 -12.00
C LYS A 72 12.09 4.13 -10.71
N LEU A 73 12.27 2.84 -10.39
CA LEU A 73 13.07 2.42 -9.24
C LEU A 73 14.56 2.42 -9.63
N GLN A 74 15.33 3.38 -9.10
CA GLN A 74 16.77 3.35 -9.23
C GLN A 74 17.37 2.36 -8.22
N VAL A 75 17.64 1.14 -8.67
CA VAL A 75 18.19 0.07 -7.82
C VAL A 75 19.71 0.19 -7.70
N CYS A 76 20.40 0.58 -8.77
CA CYS A 76 21.84 0.83 -8.74
C CYS A 76 22.22 1.94 -9.73
N HIS A 77 23.39 2.54 -9.52
CA HIS A 77 23.92 3.54 -10.43
C HIS A 77 24.34 2.89 -11.76
N ASN A 78 24.10 3.59 -12.88
CA ASN A 78 24.35 3.05 -14.24
C ASN A 78 25.76 2.48 -14.42
N LEU A 79 26.77 3.15 -13.84
CA LEU A 79 28.18 2.74 -13.93
C LEU A 79 28.48 1.39 -13.26
N TYR A 80 27.65 0.97 -12.30
CA TYR A 80 27.89 -0.23 -11.50
C TYR A 80 27.02 -1.42 -11.89
N ILE A 81 26.12 -1.30 -12.87
CA ILE A 81 25.21 -2.39 -13.29
C ILE A 81 25.98 -3.69 -13.60
N LEU A 82 27.14 -3.60 -14.27
CA LEU A 82 27.95 -4.76 -14.62
C LEU A 82 28.69 -5.40 -13.44
N ARG A 83 28.87 -4.67 -12.33
CA ARG A 83 29.57 -5.16 -11.13
C ARG A 83 28.64 -5.89 -10.17
N TYR A 84 27.36 -5.51 -10.13
CA TYR A 84 26.37 -6.13 -9.26
C TYR A 84 25.90 -7.48 -9.84
N GLN A 85 26.55 -8.56 -9.40
CA GLN A 85 26.18 -9.94 -9.78
C GLN A 85 24.88 -10.43 -9.15
N ILE A 86 24.42 -9.78 -8.07
CA ILE A 86 23.21 -10.16 -7.30
C ILE A 86 21.94 -10.12 -8.18
N PHE A 87 21.92 -9.23 -9.18
CA PHE A 87 20.79 -9.06 -10.09
C PHE A 87 21.00 -9.72 -11.46
N LYS A 88 22.06 -10.53 -11.63
CA LYS A 88 22.36 -11.17 -12.90
C LYS A 88 21.26 -12.17 -13.28
N GLY A 89 20.64 -11.96 -14.43
CA GLY A 89 19.57 -12.81 -14.95
C GLY A 89 18.17 -12.51 -14.41
N THR A 90 18.04 -11.74 -13.32
CA THR A 90 16.75 -11.39 -12.71
C THR A 90 16.28 -9.99 -13.09
N ALA A 91 17.16 -8.98 -13.04
CA ALA A 91 16.80 -7.61 -13.38
C ALA A 91 17.34 -7.22 -14.77
N LYS A 92 16.53 -6.48 -15.54
CA LYS A 92 16.90 -5.90 -16.84
C LYS A 92 16.76 -4.39 -16.79
N ARG A 93 17.54 -3.69 -17.62
CA ARG A 93 17.49 -2.22 -17.73
C ARG A 93 16.11 -1.80 -18.27
N GLY A 94 15.43 -0.94 -17.53
CA GLY A 94 14.14 -0.36 -17.93
C GLY A 94 14.28 0.66 -19.07
N LYS A 95 13.22 0.83 -19.86
CA LYS A 95 13.16 1.78 -20.97
C LYS A 95 13.21 3.21 -20.41
N GLY A 96 14.20 4.01 -20.84
CA GLY A 96 14.34 5.41 -20.44
C GLY A 96 15.39 5.73 -19.37
N MET A 97 16.38 4.86 -19.16
CA MET A 97 17.67 5.28 -18.59
C MET A 97 18.55 5.76 -19.75
N ILE A 98 18.83 7.06 -19.83
CA ILE A 98 19.83 7.63 -20.76
C ILE A 98 21.22 7.10 -20.37
N ARG A 99 22.11 6.96 -21.36
CA ARG A 99 23.49 6.46 -21.21
C ARG A 99 24.28 7.31 -20.23
#